data_AF-A0AAW0PU58-F1
#
_entry.id   AF-A0AAW0PU58-F1
#
_cell.length_a   1.000
_cell.length_b   1.000
_cell.length_c   1.000
_cell.angle_alpha   90.00
_cell.angle_beta   90.00
_cell.angle_gamma   90.00
#
_symmetry.space_group_name_H-M   'P 1'
#
loop_
_entity.id
_entity.type
_entity.pdbx_description
1 polymer ?
#
loop_
_entity_poly.entity_id
_entity_poly.type
_entity_poly.pdbx_seq_one_letter_code
_entity_poly.pdbx_strand_id
1 'polypeptide(L)'
;MSNFTINFYASTPQTFSISDIIVISVYFLLNLAVGIWSSCRVSRNTLSGYFLAGRDMAWWPIGASLFASSEGSGLFIGLAGTGAAGGIAVAGFEWNATYVLLALAWVFVPVYISSGIVTMPEYLGRRFGGERIRTYLAVLSLLLSVFTKISTDLYSGALFVQVCLGWNLYLSTVLMLVVTALYTIAGGLAAVIYTDTLQTLVMITGAIILTITAFNKIGGFGNLAEAYSIAIPKKIIPNSTCHLPRADAMHLFRDAVTGDLPWPGMTLGLTILATWYWCTDQVIVQRSLSAKNMSHVKGASILAAYLKFLPFIFIILPGMISRALYPGGSSKKHSFRNTQRLV
;
A
#
# COMPACT_ATOMS: atom_id res chain seq x y z
N MET A 1 32.70 16.94 1.22
CA MET A 1 31.29 17.31 1.41
C MET A 1 30.79 17.97 0.14
N SER A 2 30.36 17.17 -0.84
CA SER A 2 29.77 17.66 -2.08
C SER A 2 28.27 17.85 -1.84
N ASN A 3 27.79 19.09 -1.97
CA ASN A 3 26.37 19.44 -1.92
C ASN A 3 25.60 18.65 -2.98
N PHE A 4 24.98 17.54 -2.55
CA PHE A 4 24.01 16.79 -3.35
C PHE A 4 22.68 17.53 -3.24
N THR A 5 22.55 18.67 -3.92
CA THR A 5 21.27 19.36 -4.07
C THR A 5 20.44 18.56 -5.08
N ILE A 6 19.71 17.58 -4.56
CA ILE A 6 18.71 16.78 -5.27
C ILE A 6 17.56 17.73 -5.65
N ASN A 7 17.74 18.49 -6.73
CA ASN A 7 16.68 19.30 -7.36
C ASN A 7 15.72 18.38 -8.12
N PHE A 8 14.97 17.59 -7.36
CA PHE A 8 13.95 16.72 -7.89
C PHE A 8 12.55 17.36 -7.72
N TYR A 9 11.77 17.29 -8.81
CA TYR A 9 10.31 17.38 -8.83
C TYR A 9 9.58 18.69 -8.43
N ALA A 10 10.11 19.88 -8.72
CA ALA A 10 9.22 21.05 -8.76
C ALA A 10 8.50 21.12 -10.12
N SER A 11 7.36 20.43 -10.23
CA SER A 11 6.28 20.90 -11.11
C SER A 11 5.89 22.32 -10.65
N THR A 12 5.45 23.20 -11.54
CA THR A 12 4.87 24.50 -11.15
C THR A 12 3.88 24.26 -10.01
N PRO A 13 3.95 24.98 -8.87
CA PRO A 13 3.06 24.71 -7.74
C PRO A 13 1.62 24.76 -8.24
N GLN A 14 0.92 23.63 -8.20
CA GLN A 14 -0.51 23.64 -8.47
C GLN A 14 -1.16 24.30 -7.27
N THR A 15 -1.65 25.53 -7.45
CA THR A 15 -2.49 26.18 -6.46
C THR A 15 -3.78 25.38 -6.37
N PHE A 16 -4.04 24.78 -5.20
CA PHE A 16 -5.29 24.08 -4.96
C PHE A 16 -6.47 25.03 -5.18
N SER A 17 -7.48 24.53 -5.89
CA SER A 17 -8.77 25.18 -5.93
C SER A 17 -9.40 25.15 -4.53
N ILE A 18 -10.29 26.11 -4.26
CA ILE A 18 -11.11 26.10 -3.03
C ILE A 18 -11.85 24.76 -2.89
N SER A 19 -12.29 24.17 -4.00
CA SER A 19 -12.91 22.84 -4.01
C SER A 19 -11.99 21.76 -3.45
N ASP A 20 -10.70 21.79 -3.77
CA ASP A 20 -9.74 20.77 -3.35
C ASP A 20 -9.48 20.88 -1.85
N ILE A 21 -9.34 22.12 -1.35
CA ILE A 21 -9.16 22.39 0.08
C ILE A 21 -10.39 21.92 0.88
N ILE A 22 -11.60 22.18 0.38
CA ILE A 22 -12.83 21.71 1.03
C ILE A 22 -12.86 20.18 1.10
N VAL A 23 -12.57 19.49 -0.01
CA VAL A 23 -12.56 18.01 -0.04
C VAL A 23 -11.53 17.43 0.92
N ILE A 24 -10.31 17.98 0.94
CA ILE A 24 -9.24 17.54 1.86
C ILE A 24 -9.64 17.79 3.31
N SER A 25 -10.21 18.97 3.62
CA SER A 25 -10.64 19.32 4.97
C SER A 25 -11.76 18.40 5.46
N VAL A 26 -12.76 18.14 4.61
CA VAL A 26 -13.86 17.20 4.89
C VAL A 26 -13.29 15.79 5.14
N TYR A 27 -12.34 15.33 4.34
CA TYR A 27 -11.68 14.03 4.56
C TYR A 27 -11.02 13.94 5.94
N PHE A 28 -10.22 14.93 6.35
CA PHE A 28 -9.57 14.91 7.65
C PHE A 28 -10.58 14.99 8.81
N LEU A 29 -11.61 15.81 8.68
CA LEU A 29 -12.69 15.91 9.68
C LEU A 29 -13.46 14.59 9.80
N LEU A 30 -13.73 13.89 8.70
CA LEU A 30 -14.43 12.62 8.70
C LEU A 30 -13.59 11.52 9.35
N ASN A 31 -12.29 11.47 9.07
CA ASN A 31 -11.35 10.57 9.75
C ASN A 31 -11.31 10.83 11.26
N LEU A 32 -11.21 12.10 11.67
CA LEU A 32 -11.21 12.47 13.07
C LEU A 32 -12.54 12.09 13.76
N ALA A 33 -13.67 12.36 13.11
CA ALA A 33 -14.99 12.02 13.63
C ALA A 33 -15.17 10.50 13.82
N VAL A 34 -14.77 9.70 12.82
CA VAL A 34 -14.82 8.22 12.92
C VAL A 34 -13.88 7.70 14.00
N GLY A 35 -12.66 8.26 14.09
CA GLY A 35 -11.68 7.91 15.11
C GLY A 35 -12.19 8.20 16.53
N ILE A 36 -12.75 9.40 16.77
CA ILE A 36 -13.33 9.78 18.06
C ILE A 36 -14.55 8.92 18.39
N TRP A 37 -15.48 8.76 17.44
CA TRP A 37 -16.68 7.95 17.62
C TRP A 37 -16.36 6.50 18.00
N SER A 38 -15.39 5.90 17.32
CA SER A 38 -14.93 4.54 17.62
C SER A 38 -14.23 4.46 18.98
N SER A 39 -13.40 5.45 19.31
CA SER A 39 -12.67 5.51 20.58
C SER A 39 -13.60 5.58 21.80
N CYS A 40 -14.77 6.20 21.65
CA CYS A 40 -15.79 6.30 22.70
C CYS A 40 -16.59 5.00 22.90
N ARG A 41 -16.57 4.07 21.94
CA ARG A 41 -17.33 2.80 21.99
C ARG A 41 -16.62 1.69 22.77
N VAL A 42 -15.29 1.74 22.86
CA VAL A 42 -14.49 0.67 23.47
C VAL A 42 -13.80 1.19 24.73
N SER A 43 -13.86 0.45 25.83
CA SER A 43 -13.16 0.83 27.07
C SER A 43 -11.64 0.73 26.88
N ARG A 44 -11.00 1.89 26.77
CA ARG A 44 -9.55 2.00 26.52
C ARG A 44 -8.69 1.78 27.76
N ASN A 45 -9.31 1.68 28.93
CA ASN A 45 -8.63 1.48 30.22
C ASN A 45 -8.15 0.03 30.41
N THR A 46 -8.44 -0.87 29.47
CA THR A 46 -8.02 -2.28 29.52
C THR A 46 -7.10 -2.60 28.36
N LEU A 47 -6.13 -3.51 28.58
CA LEU A 47 -5.24 -4.00 27.53
C LEU A 47 -6.02 -4.58 26.34
N SER A 48 -7.09 -5.34 26.62
CA SER A 48 -7.95 -5.92 25.59
C SER A 48 -8.70 -4.85 24.79
N GLY A 49 -9.22 -3.81 25.45
CA GLY A 49 -9.89 -2.71 24.75
C GLY A 49 -8.95 -1.89 23.87
N TYR A 50 -7.77 -1.55 24.38
CA TYR A 50 -6.80 -0.75 23.63
C TYR A 50 -6.12 -1.53 22.49
N PHE A 51 -5.65 -2.76 22.75
CA PHE A 51 -4.82 -3.53 21.80
C PHE A 51 -5.57 -4.59 21.01
N LEU A 52 -6.75 -5.03 21.45
CA LEU A 52 -7.53 -6.08 20.78
C LEU A 52 -8.91 -5.58 20.35
N ALA A 53 -9.20 -4.29 20.52
CA ALA A 53 -10.49 -3.70 20.21
C ALA A 53 -11.66 -4.44 20.90
N GLY A 54 -11.42 -4.95 22.11
CA GLY A 54 -12.39 -5.75 22.87
C GLY A 54 -12.72 -7.13 22.28
N ARG A 55 -12.02 -7.56 21.22
CA ARG A 55 -12.34 -8.76 20.44
C ARG A 55 -13.79 -8.78 19.95
N ASP A 56 -14.31 -7.65 19.49
CA ASP A 56 -15.69 -7.56 18.97
C ASP A 56 -15.76 -7.04 17.52
N MET A 57 -14.64 -7.11 16.80
CA MET A 57 -14.59 -6.58 15.43
C MET A 57 -15.30 -7.50 14.44
N ALA A 58 -16.10 -6.88 13.56
CA ALA A 58 -16.75 -7.54 12.44
C ALA A 58 -15.74 -7.91 11.34
N TRP A 59 -16.14 -8.72 10.36
CA TRP A 59 -15.21 -9.26 9.35
C TRP A 59 -14.79 -8.19 8.34
N TRP A 60 -15.72 -7.30 7.97
CA TRP A 60 -15.48 -6.30 6.93
C TRP A 60 -14.52 -5.18 7.34
N PRO A 61 -14.55 -4.60 8.56
CA PRO A 61 -13.57 -3.58 8.94
C PRO A 61 -12.18 -4.17 9.11
N ILE A 62 -12.08 -5.40 9.63
CA ILE A 62 -10.80 -6.11 9.73
C ILE A 62 -10.25 -6.36 8.32
N GLY A 63 -11.04 -6.87 7.39
CA GLY A 63 -10.57 -7.15 6.02
C GLY A 63 -10.12 -5.88 5.29
N ALA A 64 -10.86 -4.79 5.42
CA ALA A 64 -10.46 -3.48 4.88
C ALA A 64 -9.17 -2.97 5.54
N SER A 65 -9.06 -3.10 6.87
CA SER A 65 -7.88 -2.66 7.61
C SER A 65 -6.64 -3.52 7.34
N LEU A 66 -6.79 -4.83 7.10
CA LEU A 66 -5.71 -5.71 6.64
C LEU A 66 -5.19 -5.26 5.26
N PHE A 67 -6.10 -4.90 4.35
CA PHE A 67 -5.74 -4.37 3.03
C PHE A 67 -5.04 -3.01 3.14
N ALA A 68 -5.65 -2.03 3.82
CA ALA A 68 -5.08 -0.69 4.01
C ALA A 68 -3.72 -0.70 4.70
N SER A 69 -3.50 -1.62 5.66
CA SER A 69 -2.20 -1.76 6.34
C SER A 69 -1.10 -2.28 5.41
N SER A 70 -1.46 -2.93 4.31
CA SER A 70 -0.52 -3.34 3.27
C SER A 70 -0.31 -2.27 2.21
N GLU A 71 -1.38 -1.56 1.82
CA GLU A 71 -1.35 -0.51 0.82
C GLU A 71 -1.01 0.87 1.42
N GLY A 72 0.16 0.95 2.05
CA GLY A 72 0.73 2.23 2.49
C GLY A 72 1.16 3.11 1.31
N SER A 73 1.50 4.37 1.61
CA SER A 73 2.05 5.32 0.62
C SER A 73 3.29 4.78 -0.09
N GLY A 74 4.13 4.00 0.60
CA GLY A 74 5.31 3.36 0.01
C GLY A 74 4.95 2.35 -1.06
N LEU A 75 4.00 1.45 -0.77
CA LEU A 75 3.57 0.44 -1.72
C LEU A 75 2.77 1.07 -2.88
N PHE A 76 1.93 2.06 -2.60
CA PHE A 76 1.17 2.76 -3.63
C PHE A 76 2.07 3.43 -4.68
N ILE A 77 3.05 4.22 -4.24
CA ILE A 77 4.02 4.87 -5.14
C ILE A 77 4.97 3.85 -5.76
N GLY A 78 5.39 2.84 -4.98
CA GLY A 78 6.29 1.78 -5.41
C GLY A 78 5.71 0.88 -6.51
N LEU A 79 4.47 0.41 -6.35
CA LEU A 79 3.76 -0.41 -7.35
C LEU A 79 3.46 0.40 -8.62
N ALA A 80 2.99 1.64 -8.48
CA ALA A 80 2.74 2.50 -9.63
C ALA A 80 4.04 2.79 -10.39
N GLY A 81 5.14 3.10 -9.68
CA GLY A 81 6.46 3.34 -10.24
C GLY A 81 7.08 2.11 -10.89
N THR A 82 6.96 0.94 -10.26
CA THR A 82 7.44 -0.34 -10.81
C THR A 82 6.60 -0.77 -12.01
N GLY A 83 5.29 -0.54 -11.99
CA GLY A 83 4.41 -0.70 -13.14
C GLY A 83 4.84 0.21 -14.30
N ALA A 84 5.11 1.49 -14.03
CA ALA A 84 5.62 2.41 -15.03
C ALA A 84 6.99 1.98 -15.59
N ALA A 85 7.92 1.53 -14.75
CA ALA A 85 9.27 1.15 -15.16
C ALA A 85 9.31 -0.20 -15.89
N GLY A 86 8.60 -1.19 -15.37
CA GLY A 86 8.73 -2.59 -15.78
C GLY A 86 7.48 -3.21 -16.39
N GLY A 87 6.27 -2.73 -16.08
CA GLY A 87 5.00 -3.30 -16.58
C GLY A 87 4.28 -4.20 -15.58
N ILE A 88 3.43 -5.12 -16.07
CA ILE A 88 2.41 -5.81 -15.25
C ILE A 88 2.95 -6.89 -14.31
N ALA A 89 4.19 -7.36 -14.52
CA ALA A 89 4.78 -8.47 -13.75
C ALA A 89 4.79 -8.21 -12.24
N VAL A 90 4.89 -6.93 -11.80
CA VAL A 90 4.87 -6.57 -10.39
C VAL A 90 3.55 -6.92 -9.69
N ALA A 91 2.46 -7.14 -10.44
CA ALA A 91 1.19 -7.63 -9.90
C ALA A 91 1.32 -9.00 -9.22
N GLY A 92 2.35 -9.78 -9.58
CA GLY A 92 2.65 -11.03 -8.89
C GLY A 92 2.95 -10.88 -7.40
N PHE A 93 3.54 -9.74 -6.96
CA PHE A 93 3.74 -9.46 -5.53
C PHE A 93 2.41 -9.40 -4.78
N GLU A 94 1.42 -8.75 -5.40
CA GLU A 94 0.09 -8.54 -4.84
C GLU A 94 -0.73 -9.83 -4.85
N TRP A 95 -0.71 -10.57 -5.96
CA TRP A 95 -1.48 -11.79 -6.10
C TRP A 95 -0.90 -12.95 -5.28
N ASN A 96 0.41 -12.94 -5.01
CA ASN A 96 1.04 -13.92 -4.12
C ASN A 96 0.42 -13.87 -2.70
N ALA A 97 0.03 -12.69 -2.22
CA ALA A 97 -0.61 -12.52 -0.93
C ALA A 97 -1.96 -13.26 -0.80
N THR A 98 -2.67 -13.50 -1.90
CA THR A 98 -4.07 -13.97 -1.88
C THR A 98 -4.23 -15.33 -1.21
N TYR A 99 -3.40 -16.31 -1.57
CA TYR A 99 -3.45 -17.64 -0.96
C TYR A 99 -2.78 -17.69 0.41
N VAL A 100 -1.80 -16.81 0.68
CA VAL A 100 -1.20 -16.68 2.01
C VAL A 100 -2.21 -16.10 3.01
N LEU A 101 -3.08 -15.17 2.59
CA LEU A 101 -4.19 -14.67 3.38
C LEU A 101 -5.19 -15.77 3.73
N LEU A 102 -5.42 -16.73 2.82
CA LEU A 102 -6.18 -17.93 3.16
C LEU A 102 -5.42 -18.82 4.16
N ALA A 103 -4.09 -18.97 4.01
CA ALA A 103 -3.29 -19.68 5.01
C ALA A 103 -3.37 -19.00 6.39
N LEU A 104 -3.32 -17.67 6.47
CA LEU A 104 -3.49 -16.90 7.71
C LEU A 104 -4.77 -17.33 8.43
N ALA A 105 -5.91 -17.33 7.74
CA ALA A 105 -7.20 -17.59 8.36
C ALA A 105 -7.44 -19.07 8.75
N TRP A 106 -6.91 -20.04 8.01
CA TRP A 106 -7.18 -21.46 8.25
C TRP A 106 -6.05 -22.21 8.97
N VAL A 107 -4.82 -21.72 8.91
CA VAL A 107 -3.65 -22.38 9.50
C VAL A 107 -3.15 -21.61 10.72
N PHE A 108 -2.86 -20.31 10.57
CA PHE A 108 -2.13 -19.55 11.58
C PHE A 108 -3.02 -18.96 12.68
N VAL A 109 -4.09 -18.26 12.31
CA VAL A 109 -5.02 -17.62 13.25
C VAL A 109 -5.62 -18.61 14.26
N PRO A 110 -6.05 -19.84 13.88
CA PRO A 110 -6.56 -20.80 14.86
C PRO A 110 -5.56 -21.12 15.97
N VAL A 111 -4.27 -21.22 15.63
CA VAL A 111 -3.17 -21.44 16.59
C VAL A 111 -2.97 -20.21 17.48
N TYR A 112 -2.99 -19.00 16.92
CA TYR A 112 -2.80 -17.77 17.71
C TYR A 112 -3.95 -17.52 18.68
N ILE A 113 -5.21 -17.67 18.23
CA ILE A 113 -6.38 -17.48 19.08
C ILE A 113 -6.40 -18.50 20.22
N SER A 114 -6.12 -19.78 19.93
CA SER A 114 -6.08 -20.84 20.95
C SER A 114 -4.94 -20.66 21.95
N SER A 115 -3.82 -20.06 21.55
CA SER A 115 -2.70 -19.74 22.44
C SER A 115 -2.95 -18.54 23.38
N GLY A 116 -3.99 -17.74 23.12
CA GLY A 116 -4.34 -16.58 23.95
C GLY A 116 -3.29 -15.46 23.98
N ILE A 117 -2.41 -15.40 22.99
CA ILE A 117 -1.34 -14.38 22.89
C ILE A 117 -1.88 -13.04 22.40
N VAL A 118 -1.16 -11.96 22.73
CA VAL A 118 -1.42 -10.61 22.20
C VAL A 118 -0.33 -10.18 21.23
N THR A 119 0.88 -10.74 21.37
CA THR A 119 2.02 -10.40 20.52
C THR A 119 2.70 -11.62 19.90
N MET A 120 3.21 -11.47 18.68
CA MET A 120 3.96 -12.51 17.98
C MET A 120 5.25 -12.91 18.70
N PRO A 121 6.06 -11.99 19.26
CA PRO A 121 7.18 -12.35 20.13
C PRO A 121 6.77 -13.19 21.35
N GLU A 122 5.60 -12.92 21.96
CA GLU A 122 5.07 -13.72 23.07
C GLU A 122 4.72 -15.15 22.63
N TYR A 123 4.09 -15.31 21.46
CA TYR A 123 3.84 -16.65 20.89
C TYR A 123 5.14 -17.44 20.71
N LEU A 124 6.16 -16.81 20.12
CA LEU A 124 7.46 -17.46 19.88
C LEU A 124 8.19 -17.79 21.20
N GLY A 125 8.11 -16.91 22.19
CA GLY A 125 8.63 -17.17 23.54
C GLY A 125 7.94 -18.34 24.25
N ARG A 126 6.61 -18.47 24.12
CA ARG A 126 5.87 -19.62 24.67
C ARG A 126 6.17 -20.91 23.93
N ARG A 127 6.35 -20.86 22.60
CA ARG A 127 6.55 -22.05 21.75
C ARG A 127 7.97 -22.62 21.86
N PHE A 128 8.98 -21.76 21.83
CA PHE A 128 10.40 -22.16 21.82
C PHE A 128 11.08 -22.02 23.18
N GLY A 129 10.42 -21.38 24.14
CA GLY A 129 10.88 -21.21 25.50
C GLY A 129 11.76 -19.97 25.70
N GLY A 130 11.54 -19.29 26.83
CA GLY A 130 12.46 -18.29 27.36
C GLY A 130 12.09 -16.84 27.06
N GLU A 131 12.18 -16.01 28.09
CA GLU A 131 11.93 -14.57 27.99
C GLU A 131 12.97 -13.87 27.11
N ARG A 132 14.19 -14.40 27.03
CA ARG A 132 15.27 -13.87 26.18
C ARG A 132 14.88 -13.83 24.70
N ILE A 133 14.27 -14.90 24.18
CA ILE A 133 13.83 -14.98 22.79
C ILE A 133 12.71 -13.97 22.54
N ARG A 134 11.75 -13.88 23.46
CA ARG A 134 10.66 -12.91 23.40
C ARG A 134 11.18 -11.47 23.35
N THR A 135 12.09 -11.09 24.25
CA THR A 135 12.65 -9.74 24.28
C THR A 135 13.44 -9.44 23.02
N TYR A 136 14.30 -10.37 22.58
CA TYR A 136 15.07 -10.21 21.34
C TYR A 136 14.16 -9.97 20.13
N LEU A 137 13.13 -10.82 19.95
CA LEU A 137 12.20 -10.69 18.83
C LEU A 137 11.33 -9.44 18.93
N ALA A 138 10.94 -9.01 20.13
CA ALA A 138 10.19 -7.77 20.30
C ALA A 138 11.04 -6.55 19.90
N VAL A 139 12.29 -6.47 20.35
CA VAL A 139 13.21 -5.39 19.98
C VAL A 139 13.48 -5.41 18.47
N LEU A 140 13.79 -6.59 17.92
CA LEU A 140 14.03 -6.73 16.47
C LEU A 140 12.82 -6.28 15.65
N SER A 141 11.62 -6.73 16.00
CA SER A 141 10.38 -6.35 15.31
C SER A 141 10.13 -4.84 15.38
N LEU A 142 10.34 -4.21 16.54
CA LEU A 142 10.19 -2.76 16.69
C LEU A 142 11.18 -1.98 15.82
N LEU A 143 12.46 -2.39 15.82
CA LEU A 143 13.48 -1.75 14.97
C LEU A 143 13.13 -1.91 13.49
N LEU A 144 12.73 -3.11 13.06
CA LEU A 144 12.30 -3.34 11.68
C LEU A 144 11.08 -2.48 11.34
N SER A 145 10.05 -2.41 12.19
CA SER A 145 8.87 -1.58 11.95
C SER A 145 9.22 -0.10 11.78
N VAL A 146 10.10 0.45 12.61
CA VAL A 146 10.50 1.87 12.56
C VAL A 146 11.36 2.16 11.32
N PHE A 147 12.44 1.40 11.12
CA PHE A 147 13.44 1.72 10.10
C PHE A 147 13.05 1.28 8.69
N THR A 148 12.17 0.27 8.56
CA THR A 148 11.77 -0.22 7.23
C THR A 148 10.39 0.29 6.86
N LYS A 149 9.35 -0.03 7.63
CA LYS A 149 7.96 0.26 7.26
C LYS A 149 7.59 1.72 7.45
N ILE A 150 7.65 2.21 8.69
CA ILE A 150 7.25 3.58 9.04
C ILE A 150 8.10 4.60 8.26
N SER A 151 9.41 4.37 8.17
CA SER A 151 10.30 5.26 7.43
C SER A 151 9.96 5.32 5.93
N THR A 152 9.67 4.18 5.29
CA THR A 152 9.32 4.14 3.85
C THR A 152 7.99 4.82 3.57
N ASP A 153 6.99 4.61 4.42
CA ASP A 153 5.66 5.21 4.26
C ASP A 153 5.69 6.72 4.52
N LEU A 154 6.38 7.17 5.58
CA LEU A 154 6.55 8.60 5.86
C LEU A 154 7.31 9.30 4.74
N TYR A 155 8.40 8.70 4.25
CA TYR A 155 9.17 9.27 3.15
C TYR A 155 8.34 9.36 1.87
N SER A 156 7.67 8.27 1.49
CA SER A 156 6.84 8.21 0.29
C SER A 156 5.65 9.19 0.37
N GLY A 157 5.03 9.30 1.55
CA GLY A 157 3.97 10.26 1.80
C GLY A 157 4.44 11.71 1.72
N ALA A 158 5.57 12.03 2.36
CA ALA A 158 6.17 13.36 2.30
C ALA A 158 6.62 13.74 0.88
N LEU A 159 7.16 12.77 0.12
CA LEU A 159 7.51 12.94 -1.28
C LEU A 159 6.28 13.26 -2.12
N PHE A 160 5.15 12.58 -1.89
CA PHE A 160 3.90 12.90 -2.57
C PHE A 160 3.44 14.34 -2.29
N VAL A 161 3.45 14.75 -1.01
CA VAL A 161 3.10 16.13 -0.62
C VAL A 161 4.05 17.15 -1.27
N GLN A 162 5.35 16.85 -1.33
CA GLN A 162 6.33 17.70 -1.99
C GLN A 162 6.05 17.83 -3.50
N VAL A 163 5.78 16.73 -4.19
CA VAL A 163 5.52 16.71 -5.64
C VAL A 163 4.22 17.45 -5.99
N CYS A 164 3.18 17.31 -5.17
CA CYS A 164 1.89 17.94 -5.41
C CYS A 164 1.85 19.41 -4.98
N LEU A 165 2.39 19.74 -3.79
CA LEU A 165 2.21 21.05 -3.14
C LEU A 165 3.46 21.92 -3.13
N GLY A 166 4.62 21.35 -3.48
CA GLY A 166 5.91 22.02 -3.35
C GLY A 166 6.36 22.24 -1.90
N TRP A 167 5.72 21.58 -0.92
CA TRP A 167 6.08 21.72 0.49
C TRP A 167 7.44 21.08 0.77
N ASN A 168 8.14 21.62 1.78
CA ASN A 168 9.40 21.05 2.24
C ASN A 168 9.21 19.61 2.75
N LEU A 169 10.02 18.68 2.25
CA LEU A 169 9.95 17.25 2.60
C LEU A 169 10.00 17.02 4.12
N TYR A 170 10.90 17.69 4.83
CA TYR A 170 11.05 17.52 6.29
C TYR A 170 9.84 18.06 7.05
N LEU A 171 9.32 19.22 6.65
CA LEU A 171 8.10 19.78 7.24
C LEU A 171 6.91 18.84 7.04
N SER A 172 6.70 18.35 5.82
CA SER A 172 5.64 17.38 5.50
C SER A 172 5.77 16.11 6.35
N THR A 173 6.99 15.60 6.51
CA THR A 173 7.29 14.41 7.31
C THR A 173 6.92 14.61 8.79
N VAL A 174 7.36 15.73 9.39
CA VAL A 174 7.09 16.03 10.81
C VAL A 174 5.59 16.23 11.05
N LEU A 175 4.90 16.97 10.17
CA LEU A 175 3.46 17.20 10.29
C LEU A 175 2.67 15.89 10.19
N MET A 176 2.99 15.04 9.21
CA MET A 176 2.37 13.72 9.09
C MET A 176 2.61 12.87 10.34
N LEU A 177 3.85 12.83 10.84
CA LEU A 177 4.19 12.06 12.04
C LEU A 177 3.40 12.54 13.26
N VAL A 178 3.32 13.85 13.50
CA VAL A 178 2.60 14.42 14.64
C VAL A 178 1.11 14.12 14.56
N VAL A 179 0.49 14.36 13.40
CA VAL A 179 -0.94 14.09 13.20
C VAL A 179 -1.24 12.61 13.39
N THR A 180 -0.46 11.73 12.75
CA THR A 180 -0.61 10.27 12.87
C THR A 180 -0.41 9.77 14.29
N ALA A 181 0.61 10.27 15.00
CA ALA A 181 0.85 9.92 16.39
C ALA A 181 -0.31 10.34 17.31
N LEU A 182 -0.81 11.57 17.16
CA LEU A 182 -1.87 12.10 18.01
C LEU A 182 -3.13 11.23 17.93
N TYR A 183 -3.66 10.96 16.73
CA TYR A 183 -4.89 10.18 16.62
C TYR A 183 -4.69 8.69 16.92
N THR A 184 -3.50 8.14 16.66
CA THR A 184 -3.22 6.71 16.93
C THR A 184 -3.10 6.45 18.43
N ILE A 185 -2.33 7.28 19.14
CA ILE A 185 -2.19 7.20 20.61
C ILE A 185 -3.54 7.43 21.27
N ALA A 186 -4.26 8.45 20.79
CA ALA A 186 -5.57 8.81 21.27
C ALA A 186 -6.70 7.87 20.79
N GLY A 187 -6.43 6.79 20.06
CA GLY A 187 -7.50 5.96 19.47
C GLY A 187 -7.51 4.49 19.93
N GLY A 188 -6.35 3.86 19.98
CA GLY A 188 -6.26 2.39 20.13
C GLY A 188 -6.65 1.63 18.86
N LEU A 189 -6.57 0.29 18.89
CA LEU A 189 -6.74 -0.55 17.70
C LEU A 189 -8.12 -0.40 17.06
N ALA A 190 -9.19 -0.24 17.86
CA ALA A 190 -10.55 -0.06 17.34
C ALA A 190 -10.64 1.15 16.42
N ALA A 191 -10.18 2.32 16.89
CA ALA A 191 -10.18 3.54 16.10
C ALA A 191 -9.39 3.37 14.81
N VAL A 192 -8.20 2.76 14.88
CA VAL A 192 -7.36 2.47 13.72
C VAL A 192 -8.10 1.61 12.70
N ILE A 193 -8.74 0.52 13.11
CA ILE A 193 -9.48 -0.37 12.17
C ILE A 193 -10.61 0.39 11.47
N TYR A 194 -11.38 1.20 12.19
CA TYR A 194 -12.48 1.95 11.58
C TYR A 194 -11.99 3.09 10.68
N THR A 195 -10.92 3.79 11.04
CA THR A 195 -10.31 4.80 10.16
C THR A 195 -9.72 4.15 8.90
N ASP A 196 -9.02 3.02 9.04
CA ASP A 196 -8.49 2.26 7.91
C ASP A 196 -9.60 1.81 6.96
N THR A 197 -10.76 1.45 7.52
CA THR A 197 -11.93 1.04 6.74
C THR A 197 -12.49 2.19 5.91
N LEU A 198 -12.65 3.36 6.52
CA LEU A 198 -13.03 4.58 5.79
C LEU A 198 -12.00 4.91 4.70
N GLN A 199 -10.71 4.86 5.03
CA GLN A 199 -9.63 5.15 4.10
C GLN A 199 -9.62 4.17 2.93
N THR A 200 -9.87 2.88 3.18
CA THR A 200 -10.01 1.87 2.12
C THR A 200 -11.10 2.25 1.12
N LEU A 201 -12.27 2.65 1.60
CA LEU A 201 -13.38 3.06 0.73
C LEU A 201 -13.03 4.30 -0.09
N VAL A 202 -12.39 5.29 0.53
CA VAL A 202 -11.93 6.52 -0.16
C VAL A 202 -10.87 6.18 -1.22
N MET A 203 -9.89 5.34 -0.88
CA MET A 203 -8.84 4.90 -1.80
C MET A 203 -9.41 4.16 -3.00
N ILE A 204 -10.30 3.18 -2.78
CA ILE A 204 -10.92 2.42 -3.87
C ILE A 204 -11.73 3.36 -4.78
N THR A 205 -12.53 4.26 -4.21
CA THR A 205 -13.33 5.20 -4.99
C THR A 205 -12.45 6.13 -5.83
N GLY A 206 -11.42 6.72 -5.23
CA GLY A 206 -10.47 7.59 -5.92
C GLY A 206 -9.72 6.86 -7.03
N ALA A 207 -9.31 5.61 -6.77
CA ALA A 207 -8.55 4.83 -7.73
C ALA A 207 -9.42 4.34 -8.91
N ILE A 208 -10.70 4.05 -8.70
CA ILE A 208 -11.66 3.79 -9.78
C ILE A 208 -11.76 5.01 -10.71
N ILE A 209 -12.00 6.20 -10.15
CA ILE A 209 -12.13 7.45 -10.92
C ILE A 209 -10.85 7.74 -11.72
N LEU A 210 -9.69 7.61 -11.07
CA LEU A 210 -8.40 7.79 -11.71
C LEU A 210 -8.20 6.83 -12.88
N THR A 211 -8.50 5.55 -12.66
CA THR A 211 -8.28 4.49 -13.66
C THR A 211 -9.18 4.66 -14.87
N ILE A 212 -10.48 4.94 -14.68
CA ILE A 212 -11.41 5.23 -15.77
C ILE A 212 -10.91 6.43 -16.59
N THR A 213 -10.51 7.51 -15.91
CA THR A 213 -9.99 8.71 -16.58
C THR A 213 -8.70 8.43 -17.35
N ALA A 214 -7.81 7.60 -16.79
CA ALA A 214 -6.56 7.20 -17.42
C ALA A 214 -6.81 6.38 -18.69
N PHE A 215 -7.71 5.40 -18.63
CA PHE A 215 -8.07 4.58 -19.80
C PHE A 215 -8.77 5.37 -20.89
N ASN A 216 -9.65 6.32 -20.52
CA ASN A 216 -10.28 7.22 -21.49
C ASN A 216 -9.25 8.09 -22.22
N LYS A 217 -8.18 8.53 -21.55
CA LYS A 217 -7.12 9.34 -22.17
C LYS A 217 -6.22 8.55 -23.12
N ILE A 218 -5.97 7.27 -22.84
CA ILE A 218 -5.11 6.43 -23.70
C ILE A 218 -5.89 5.72 -24.81
N GLY A 219 -7.23 5.67 -24.71
CA GLY A 219 -8.10 5.01 -25.69
C GLY A 219 -8.22 3.50 -25.48
N GLY A 220 -8.08 3.03 -24.24
CA GLY A 220 -8.29 1.62 -23.87
C GLY A 220 -7.02 0.77 -23.76
N PHE A 221 -7.21 -0.51 -23.40
CA PHE A 221 -6.11 -1.42 -23.08
C PHE A 221 -5.26 -1.82 -24.29
N GLY A 222 -5.87 -1.96 -25.49
CA GLY A 222 -5.12 -2.27 -26.72
C GLY A 222 -4.06 -1.21 -27.03
N ASN A 223 -4.43 0.07 -26.91
CA ASN A 223 -3.53 1.20 -27.14
C ASN A 223 -2.46 1.33 -26.04
N LEU A 224 -2.71 0.83 -24.83
CA LEU A 224 -1.74 0.91 -23.74
C LEU A 224 -0.46 0.13 -24.08
N ALA A 225 -0.56 -1.07 -24.64
CA ALA A 225 0.62 -1.87 -24.98
C ALA A 225 1.51 -1.19 -26.03
N GLU A 226 0.89 -0.67 -27.09
CA GLU A 226 1.60 0.05 -28.14
C GLU A 226 2.22 1.35 -27.60
N ALA A 227 1.42 2.18 -26.92
CA ALA A 227 1.88 3.46 -26.39
C ALA A 227 2.99 3.29 -25.33
N TYR A 228 2.90 2.25 -24.49
CA TYR A 228 3.93 1.94 -23.51
C TYR A 228 5.26 1.55 -24.18
N SER A 229 5.21 0.76 -25.26
CA SER A 229 6.42 0.26 -25.95
C SER A 229 7.30 1.36 -26.55
N ILE A 230 6.73 2.54 -26.81
CA ILE A 230 7.44 3.70 -27.37
C ILE A 230 7.64 4.84 -26.35
N ALA A 231 7.19 4.67 -25.11
CA ALA A 231 7.20 5.73 -24.11
C ALA A 231 8.56 5.83 -23.41
N ILE A 232 9.35 6.85 -23.79
CA ILE A 232 10.64 7.17 -23.18
C ILE A 232 10.54 8.55 -22.49
N PRO A 233 10.88 8.66 -21.19
CA PRO A 233 10.84 9.92 -20.46
C PRO A 233 12.00 10.85 -20.88
N LYS A 234 11.79 12.18 -20.84
CA LYS A 234 12.83 13.19 -21.17
C LYS A 234 13.92 13.28 -20.12
N LYS A 235 13.56 13.08 -18.85
CA LYS A 235 14.51 13.06 -17.74
C LYS A 235 14.84 11.61 -17.46
N ILE A 236 16.09 11.26 -17.67
CA ILE A 236 16.63 9.92 -17.43
C ILE A 236 17.61 9.98 -16.25
N ILE A 237 17.65 8.89 -15.48
CA ILE A 237 18.70 8.68 -14.50
C ILE A 237 19.88 8.04 -15.26
N PRO A 238 21.06 8.68 -15.30
CA PRO A 238 22.22 8.09 -15.98
C PRO A 238 22.57 6.73 -15.34
N ASN A 239 23.01 5.77 -16.16
CA ASN A 239 23.34 4.39 -15.77
C ASN A 239 22.16 3.53 -15.25
N SER A 240 20.92 3.90 -15.54
CA SER A 240 19.74 3.08 -15.21
C SER A 240 18.98 2.66 -16.45
N THR A 241 18.41 1.45 -16.47
CA THR A 241 17.56 0.94 -17.55
C THR A 241 16.07 1.19 -17.33
N CYS A 242 15.66 1.77 -16.18
CA CYS A 242 14.24 1.97 -15.84
C CYS A 242 13.47 2.87 -16.82
N HIS A 243 14.20 3.72 -17.56
CA HIS A 243 13.63 4.62 -18.55
C HIS A 243 13.37 3.94 -19.90
N LEU A 244 13.79 2.69 -20.10
CA LEU A 244 13.54 1.93 -21.33
C LEU A 244 12.32 1.01 -21.14
N PRO A 245 11.34 1.04 -22.06
CA PRO A 245 10.20 0.13 -21.98
C PRO A 245 10.66 -1.29 -22.28
N ARG A 246 10.23 -2.25 -21.45
CA ARG A 246 10.55 -3.66 -21.65
C ARG A 246 9.65 -4.29 -22.71
N ALA A 247 10.22 -5.21 -23.51
CA ALA A 247 9.46 -5.98 -24.49
C ALA A 247 8.45 -6.95 -23.84
N ASP A 248 8.80 -7.50 -22.67
CA ASP A 248 7.97 -8.39 -21.85
C ASP A 248 7.15 -7.64 -20.78
N ALA A 249 6.90 -6.33 -20.97
CA ALA A 249 6.16 -5.52 -20.00
C ALA A 249 4.71 -5.97 -19.80
N MET A 250 4.12 -6.63 -20.79
CA MET A 250 2.76 -7.19 -20.74
C MET A 250 2.74 -8.67 -20.36
N HIS A 251 3.88 -9.26 -19.99
CA HIS A 251 3.94 -10.64 -19.52
C HIS A 251 4.00 -10.66 -17.98
N LEU A 252 3.02 -11.33 -17.36
CA LEU A 252 2.99 -11.52 -15.91
C LEU A 252 4.13 -12.45 -15.46
N PHE A 253 4.26 -13.59 -16.13
CA PHE A 253 5.35 -14.53 -15.90
C PHE A 253 6.50 -14.25 -16.86
N ARG A 254 7.58 -13.68 -16.32
CA ARG A 254 8.81 -13.39 -17.07
C ARG A 254 9.72 -14.59 -17.16
N ASP A 255 10.73 -14.50 -18.01
CA ASP A 255 11.76 -15.53 -18.13
C ASP A 255 12.32 -15.95 -16.76
N ALA A 256 12.54 -17.26 -16.61
CA ALA A 256 12.86 -17.87 -15.33
C ALA A 256 14.25 -17.50 -14.78
N VAL A 257 15.15 -16.98 -15.63
CA VAL A 257 16.56 -16.74 -15.28
C VAL A 257 16.98 -15.30 -15.55
N THR A 258 16.57 -14.75 -16.70
CA THR A 258 17.02 -13.44 -17.19
C THR A 258 16.04 -12.30 -16.91
N GLY A 259 14.83 -12.62 -16.43
CA GLY A 259 13.87 -11.62 -15.96
C GLY A 259 14.40 -10.84 -14.76
N ASP A 260 14.01 -9.57 -14.63
CA ASP A 260 14.20 -8.81 -13.37
C ASP A 260 13.28 -9.31 -12.25
N LEU A 261 12.12 -9.83 -12.63
CA LEU A 261 11.16 -10.53 -11.78
C LEU A 261 10.92 -11.93 -12.34
N PRO A 262 11.89 -12.86 -12.22
CA PRO A 262 11.72 -14.21 -12.74
C PRO A 262 10.51 -14.90 -12.14
N TRP A 263 9.71 -15.58 -12.97
CA TRP A 263 8.48 -16.20 -12.50
C TRP A 263 8.67 -17.18 -11.33
N PRO A 264 9.75 -18.01 -11.23
CA PRO A 264 9.92 -18.91 -10.09
C PRO A 264 10.21 -18.15 -8.79
N GLY A 265 11.01 -17.08 -8.88
CA GLY A 265 11.28 -16.21 -7.73
C GLY A 265 10.00 -15.47 -7.28
N MET A 266 9.19 -15.03 -8.23
CA MET A 266 7.91 -14.37 -7.97
C MET A 266 6.87 -15.31 -7.35
N THR A 267 6.81 -16.57 -7.78
CA THR A 267 5.78 -17.52 -7.31
C THR A 267 6.20 -18.30 -6.07
N LEU A 268 7.48 -18.60 -5.89
CA LEU A 268 7.98 -19.41 -4.77
C LEU A 268 8.75 -18.57 -3.76
N GLY A 269 9.63 -17.68 -4.23
CA GLY A 269 10.44 -16.81 -3.38
C GLY A 269 9.59 -15.79 -2.62
N LEU A 270 8.71 -15.06 -3.32
CA LEU A 270 7.83 -14.08 -2.68
C LEU A 270 6.85 -14.71 -1.70
N THR A 271 6.54 -16.00 -1.83
CA THR A 271 5.65 -16.71 -0.91
C THR A 271 6.22 -16.78 0.50
N ILE A 272 7.54 -16.91 0.62
CA ILE A 272 8.22 -16.89 1.91
C ILE A 272 8.07 -15.50 2.55
N LEU A 273 8.30 -14.45 1.77
CA LEU A 273 8.13 -13.06 2.21
C LEU A 273 6.68 -12.74 2.57
N ALA A 274 5.72 -13.16 1.73
CA ALA A 274 4.29 -12.99 1.96
C ALA A 274 3.86 -13.75 3.21
N THR A 275 4.32 -14.98 3.42
CA THR A 275 4.03 -15.75 4.64
C THR A 275 4.55 -15.02 5.88
N TRP A 276 5.77 -14.49 5.83
CA TRP A 276 6.28 -13.67 6.92
C TRP A 276 5.38 -12.44 7.17
N TYR A 277 5.08 -11.66 6.13
CA TYR A 277 4.30 -10.43 6.26
C TYR A 277 2.87 -10.70 6.73
N TRP A 278 2.15 -11.64 6.12
CA TRP A 278 0.73 -11.84 6.41
C TRP A 278 0.50 -12.70 7.64
N CYS A 279 1.36 -13.69 7.91
CA CYS A 279 1.12 -14.65 8.97
C CYS A 279 1.92 -14.38 10.24
N THR A 280 2.99 -13.59 10.19
CA THR A 280 3.87 -13.38 11.35
C THR A 280 4.08 -11.93 11.74
N ASP A 281 3.69 -10.98 10.88
CA ASP A 281 3.79 -9.57 11.22
C ASP A 281 2.77 -9.18 12.29
N GLN A 282 3.25 -8.47 13.32
CA GLN A 282 2.43 -8.06 14.45
C GLN A 282 1.22 -7.23 14.03
N VAL A 283 1.38 -6.31 13.06
CA VAL A 283 0.33 -5.36 12.64
C VAL A 283 -0.84 -6.11 12.01
N ILE A 284 -0.55 -7.15 11.24
CA ILE A 284 -1.52 -7.99 10.55
C ILE A 284 -2.17 -8.98 11.52
N VAL A 285 -1.36 -9.75 12.26
CA VAL A 285 -1.88 -10.75 13.20
C VAL A 285 -2.73 -10.11 14.28
N GLN A 286 -2.34 -8.96 14.82
CA GLN A 286 -3.09 -8.26 15.86
C GLN A 286 -4.50 -7.84 15.41
N ARG A 287 -4.65 -7.41 14.14
CA ARG A 287 -5.97 -7.12 13.56
C ARG A 287 -6.81 -8.38 13.44
N SER A 288 -6.23 -9.48 13.00
CA SER A 288 -6.91 -10.78 12.95
C SER A 288 -7.36 -11.27 14.33
N LEU A 289 -6.57 -11.01 15.39
CA LEU A 289 -6.91 -11.36 16.77
C LEU A 289 -8.02 -10.50 17.39
N SER A 290 -8.39 -9.38 16.74
CA SER A 290 -9.46 -8.48 17.21
C SER A 290 -10.87 -8.93 16.82
N ALA A 291 -11.01 -9.98 16.02
CA ALA A 291 -12.30 -10.46 15.58
C ALA A 291 -13.11 -11.11 16.70
N LYS A 292 -14.44 -11.01 16.60
CA LYS A 292 -15.37 -11.60 17.57
C LYS A 292 -15.46 -13.12 17.57
N ASN A 293 -15.18 -13.76 16.44
CA ASN A 293 -15.13 -15.21 16.33
C ASN A 293 -14.34 -15.65 15.09
N MET A 294 -14.13 -16.97 14.98
CA MET A 294 -13.35 -17.58 13.90
C MET A 294 -13.94 -17.30 12.51
N SER A 295 -15.26 -17.32 12.36
CA SER A 295 -15.92 -17.02 11.08
C SER A 295 -15.64 -15.59 10.62
N HIS A 296 -15.55 -14.65 11.56
CA HIS A 296 -15.24 -13.26 11.26
C HIS A 296 -13.78 -13.06 10.81
N VAL A 297 -12.81 -13.77 11.39
CA VAL A 297 -11.42 -13.70 10.90
C VAL A 297 -11.27 -14.31 9.52
N LYS A 298 -11.95 -15.44 9.28
CA LYS A 298 -11.96 -16.09 7.97
C LYS A 298 -12.57 -15.17 6.91
N GLY A 299 -13.74 -14.59 7.21
CA GLY A 299 -14.38 -13.59 6.34
C GLY A 299 -13.49 -12.36 6.08
N ALA A 300 -12.79 -11.86 7.11
CA ALA A 300 -11.86 -10.74 6.97
C ALA A 300 -10.70 -11.07 6.03
N SER A 301 -10.12 -12.25 6.17
CA SER A 301 -8.99 -12.69 5.34
C SER A 301 -9.40 -12.95 3.90
N ILE A 302 -10.61 -13.50 3.68
CA ILE A 302 -11.20 -13.62 2.34
C ILE A 302 -11.40 -12.24 1.71
N LEU A 303 -12.00 -11.28 2.44
CA LEU A 303 -12.20 -9.92 1.95
C LEU A 303 -10.87 -9.26 1.58
N ALA A 304 -9.87 -9.35 2.47
CA ALA A 304 -8.54 -8.82 2.20
C ALA A 304 -7.92 -9.45 0.93
N ALA A 305 -8.05 -10.78 0.77
CA ALA A 305 -7.55 -11.47 -0.41
C ALA A 305 -8.23 -10.99 -1.70
N TYR A 306 -9.54 -10.75 -1.68
CA TYR A 306 -10.24 -10.14 -2.82
C TYR A 306 -9.73 -8.72 -3.12
N LEU A 307 -9.52 -7.91 -2.09
CA LEU A 307 -9.02 -6.54 -2.25
C LEU A 307 -7.59 -6.51 -2.84
N LYS A 308 -6.74 -7.50 -2.58
CA LYS A 308 -5.38 -7.61 -3.16
C LYS A 308 -5.35 -7.82 -4.68
N PHE A 309 -6.48 -8.10 -5.33
CA PHE A 309 -6.55 -8.06 -6.80
C PHE A 309 -6.65 -6.63 -7.36
N LEU A 310 -7.13 -5.67 -6.57
CA LEU A 310 -7.40 -4.31 -7.01
C LEU A 310 -6.15 -3.51 -7.41
N PRO A 311 -5.00 -3.59 -6.70
CA PRO A 311 -3.78 -2.85 -7.05
C PRO A 311 -3.31 -3.06 -8.49
N PHE A 312 -3.55 -4.23 -9.09
CA PHE A 312 -3.27 -4.46 -10.50
C PHE A 312 -3.99 -3.45 -11.40
N ILE A 313 -5.31 -3.35 -11.25
CA ILE A 313 -6.15 -2.51 -12.10
C ILE A 313 -5.98 -1.04 -11.73
N PHE A 314 -5.87 -0.74 -10.43
CA PHE A 314 -6.03 0.62 -9.92
C PHE A 314 -4.73 1.36 -9.57
N ILE A 315 -3.60 0.65 -9.52
CA ILE A 315 -2.29 1.24 -9.19
C ILE A 315 -1.30 0.97 -10.33
N ILE A 316 -1.14 -0.30 -10.71
CA ILE A 316 -0.13 -0.72 -11.71
C ILE A 316 -0.49 -0.22 -13.11
N LEU A 317 -1.72 -0.45 -13.58
CA LEU A 317 -2.13 0.02 -14.92
C LEU A 317 -2.13 1.56 -15.04
N PRO A 318 -2.66 2.35 -14.09
CA PRO A 318 -2.48 3.80 -14.10
C PRO A 318 -1.02 4.23 -14.09
N GLY A 319 -0.14 3.52 -13.38
CA GLY A 319 1.30 3.72 -13.43
C GLY A 319 1.86 3.57 -14.85
N MET A 320 1.50 2.48 -15.55
CA MET A 320 1.88 2.28 -16.96
C MET A 320 1.31 3.35 -17.89
N ILE A 321 0.04 3.72 -17.71
CA ILE A 321 -0.62 4.76 -18.51
C ILE A 321 0.05 6.13 -18.28
N SER A 322 0.46 6.43 -17.05
CA SER A 322 1.13 7.71 -16.73
C SER A 322 2.42 7.88 -17.55
N ARG A 323 3.20 6.82 -17.70
CA ARG A 323 4.39 6.79 -18.56
C ARG A 323 4.03 7.00 -20.03
N ALA A 324 2.99 6.32 -20.51
CA ALA A 324 2.56 6.40 -21.91
C ALA A 324 1.98 7.78 -22.30
N LEU A 325 1.31 8.47 -21.37
CA LEU A 325 0.71 9.79 -21.61
C LEU A 325 1.68 10.95 -21.46
N TYR A 326 2.73 10.79 -20.63
CA TYR A 326 3.72 11.83 -20.38
C TYR A 326 5.17 11.41 -20.73
N PRO A 327 5.42 10.84 -21.94
CA PRO A 327 6.78 10.66 -22.42
C PRO A 327 7.32 12.05 -22.70
N GLY A 328 8.46 12.41 -22.11
CA GLY A 328 8.89 13.82 -22.12
C GLY A 328 9.31 14.38 -23.49
N GLY A 329 9.14 13.65 -24.60
CA GLY A 329 9.42 14.14 -25.95
C GLY A 329 8.31 15.06 -26.50
N SER A 330 8.68 16.29 -26.84
CA SER A 330 7.88 17.22 -27.63
C SER A 330 7.76 16.75 -29.09
N SER A 331 7.19 15.57 -29.36
CA SER A 331 6.72 15.19 -30.69
C SER A 331 5.92 13.90 -30.59
N LYS A 332 4.59 14.02 -30.47
CA LYS A 332 3.53 13.01 -30.74
C LYS A 332 2.21 13.25 -29.98
N LYS A 333 2.07 14.36 -29.24
CA LYS A 333 0.72 14.87 -28.84
C LYS A 333 -0.21 15.08 -30.06
N HIS A 334 0.33 15.21 -31.27
CA HIS A 334 -0.43 15.31 -32.52
C HIS A 334 -0.73 13.97 -33.22
N SER A 335 -0.01 12.88 -32.92
CA SER A 335 -0.26 11.61 -33.62
C SER A 335 -1.47 10.89 -33.05
N PHE A 336 -1.64 10.86 -31.73
CA PHE A 336 -2.80 10.22 -31.10
C PHE A 336 -4.12 10.98 -31.35
N ARG A 337 -4.08 12.30 -31.58
CA ARG A 337 -5.26 13.08 -31.99
C ARG A 337 -5.67 12.84 -33.45
N ASN A 338 -4.72 12.50 -34.33
CA ASN A 338 -4.99 12.28 -35.75
C ASN A 338 -5.45 10.85 -36.03
N THR A 339 -5.01 9.85 -35.26
CA THR A 339 -5.51 8.47 -35.40
C THR A 339 -6.95 8.30 -34.89
N GLN A 340 -7.40 9.13 -33.93
CA GLN A 340 -8.80 9.18 -33.48
C GLN A 340 -9.75 9.93 -34.44
N ARG A 341 -9.25 10.51 -35.53
CA ARG A 341 -10.09 11.12 -36.60
C ARG A 341 -10.25 10.21 -37.82
N LEU A 342 -9.68 9.01 -37.80
CA LEU A 342 -9.72 8.06 -38.93
C LEU A 342 -10.40 6.72 -38.57
N VAL A 343 -11.20 6.68 -37.51
CA VAL A 343 -12.17 5.60 -37.25
C VAL A 343 -13.52 6.22 -36.96
#